data_AF-A0AAP3GD26-F1
#
_entry.id   AF-A0AAP3GD26-F1
#
_cell.length_a   1.000
_cell.length_b   1.000
_cell.length_c   1.000
_cell.angle_alpha   90.00
_cell.angle_beta   90.00
_cell.angle_gamma   90.00
#
_symmetry.space_group_name_H-M   'P 1'
#
loop_
_entity.id
_entity.type
_entity.pdbx_description
1 polymer ?
#
loop_
_entity_poly.entity_id
_entity_poly.type
_entity_poly.pdbx_seq_one_letter_code
_entity_poly.pdbx_strand_id
1 'polypeptide(L)'
;MLRKTTVVAVMGLALVGSAIPGMAQVTVKPVATSLMINQQKVIKHSPLISVNQRTMISLQELSKLTGGQLTEKAGAYELKVKEKSLVFQTGKSSVLVNGKEQKVEEGAVVYQGKVYVPLRWTMESLSAQVKWDGKTDEIQVTNLPVVQGEQPASAFQTLTEEQLSVEEKAFVESVKGERGVHQQGDLYVIAYGEAPNPGYGLVIDHTEQSWEMLKVYVKQTKPDANKMYPMVISYPYVVGKISTPPYTTVTFCDVDTGKLLFEGEKSTPQKGK
;
A
#
# COMPACT_ATOMS: atom_id res chain seq x y z
N MET A 1 61.61 -22.10 21.69
CA MET A 1 60.14 -21.87 21.77
C MET A 1 59.87 -20.41 21.45
N LEU A 2 59.35 -20.11 20.26
CA LEU A 2 58.36 -19.05 20.01
C LEU A 2 57.83 -19.24 18.58
N ARG A 3 56.50 -19.19 18.45
CA ARG A 3 55.73 -19.63 17.28
C ARG A 3 55.45 -18.49 16.31
N LYS A 4 55.61 -18.80 15.01
CA LYS A 4 54.76 -18.50 13.84
C LYS A 4 53.99 -17.16 13.77
N THR A 5 54.15 -16.49 12.62
CA THR A 5 53.02 -16.03 11.78
C THR A 5 53.48 -15.74 10.35
N THR A 6 53.11 -16.62 9.41
CA THR A 6 53.23 -16.39 7.96
C THR A 6 51.95 -15.72 7.50
N VAL A 7 52.05 -14.51 6.94
CA VAL A 7 50.95 -13.80 6.30
C VAL A 7 50.78 -14.39 4.89
N VAL A 8 49.60 -14.96 4.61
CA VAL A 8 49.20 -15.37 3.26
C VAL A 8 48.60 -14.15 2.57
N ALA A 9 49.31 -13.61 1.59
CA ALA A 9 48.76 -12.61 0.67
C ALA A 9 47.93 -13.34 -0.40
N VAL A 10 46.60 -13.23 -0.32
CA VAL A 10 45.69 -13.71 -1.36
C VAL A 10 45.73 -12.71 -2.52
N MET A 11 46.35 -13.12 -3.62
CA MET A 11 46.36 -12.40 -4.89
C MET A 11 44.94 -12.46 -5.48
N GLY A 12 44.24 -11.33 -5.51
CA GLY A 12 42.93 -11.22 -6.14
C GLY A 12 43.05 -11.37 -7.65
N LEU A 13 42.51 -12.47 -8.18
CA LEU A 13 42.38 -12.71 -9.62
C LEU A 13 41.27 -11.79 -10.16
N ALA A 14 41.63 -10.72 -10.87
CA ALA A 14 40.67 -9.89 -11.58
C ALA A 14 40.14 -10.67 -12.80
N LEU A 15 38.88 -11.12 -12.72
CA LEU A 15 38.16 -11.65 -13.88
C LEU A 15 37.84 -10.49 -14.83
N VAL A 16 38.65 -10.35 -15.88
CA VAL A 16 38.33 -9.51 -17.04
C VAL A 16 37.18 -10.17 -17.78
N GLY A 17 35.95 -9.69 -17.57
CA GLY A 17 34.79 -10.12 -18.34
C GLY A 17 34.91 -9.65 -19.79
N SER A 18 35.09 -10.59 -20.72
CA SER A 18 35.02 -10.33 -22.15
C SER A 18 33.59 -9.97 -22.55
N ALA A 19 33.37 -8.75 -23.02
CA ALA A 19 32.09 -8.32 -23.59
C ALA A 19 31.82 -9.08 -24.89
N ILE A 20 30.68 -9.78 -24.97
CA ILE A 20 30.18 -10.38 -26.21
C ILE A 20 29.53 -9.25 -27.04
N PRO A 21 30.01 -8.95 -28.26
CA PRO A 21 29.36 -7.98 -29.13
C PRO A 21 28.13 -8.60 -29.79
N GLY A 22 26.99 -7.89 -29.81
CA GLY A 22 25.93 -8.15 -30.80
C GLY A 22 24.48 -8.27 -30.32
N MET A 23 24.17 -8.18 -29.03
CA MET A 23 22.77 -7.97 -28.61
C MET A 23 22.51 -6.47 -28.53
N ALA A 24 21.64 -5.95 -29.40
CA ALA A 24 21.13 -4.59 -29.26
C ALA A 24 20.56 -4.42 -27.84
N GLN A 25 21.25 -3.65 -27.01
CA GLN A 25 20.82 -3.37 -25.65
C GLN A 25 19.60 -2.46 -25.74
N VAL A 26 18.42 -3.02 -25.47
CA VAL A 26 17.18 -2.25 -25.38
C VAL A 26 17.38 -1.17 -24.32
N THR A 27 17.42 0.09 -24.76
CA THR A 27 17.64 1.22 -23.84
C THR A 27 16.35 1.50 -23.09
N VAL A 28 16.34 1.21 -21.80
CA VAL A 28 15.21 1.48 -20.89
C VAL A 28 15.48 2.76 -20.11
N LYS A 29 14.51 3.70 -20.10
CA LYS A 29 14.61 4.96 -19.33
C LYS A 29 13.37 5.17 -18.46
N PRO A 30 13.48 5.54 -17.17
CA PRO A 30 12.33 5.98 -16.39
C PRO A 30 11.68 7.22 -17.01
N VAL A 31 10.35 7.33 -16.90
CA VAL A 31 9.57 8.47 -17.39
C VAL A 31 8.81 9.11 -16.23
N ALA A 32 8.92 10.44 -16.09
CA ALA A 32 8.28 11.21 -15.02
C ALA A 32 6.79 11.53 -15.27
N THR A 33 6.26 11.15 -16.43
CA THR A 33 4.89 11.42 -16.88
C THR A 33 3.84 10.99 -15.84
N SER A 34 2.93 11.90 -15.52
CA SER A 34 1.79 11.63 -14.63
C SER A 34 0.77 10.72 -15.33
N LEU A 35 0.08 9.87 -14.57
CA LEU A 35 -0.97 8.98 -15.10
C LEU A 35 -2.30 9.34 -14.43
N MET A 36 -3.31 9.62 -15.24
CA MET A 36 -4.69 9.82 -14.82
C MET A 36 -5.52 8.66 -15.34
N ILE A 37 -6.39 8.08 -14.52
CA ILE A 37 -7.34 7.03 -14.92
C ILE A 37 -8.74 7.47 -14.49
N ASN A 38 -9.69 7.51 -15.42
CA ASN A 38 -11.08 7.92 -15.20
C ASN A 38 -11.18 9.25 -14.43
N GLN A 39 -10.40 10.25 -14.86
CA GLN A 39 -10.28 11.59 -14.25
C GLN A 39 -9.66 11.64 -12.85
N GLN A 40 -9.13 10.54 -12.34
CA GLN A 40 -8.43 10.46 -11.05
C GLN A 40 -6.92 10.31 -11.26
N LYS A 41 -6.11 11.03 -10.47
CA LYS A 41 -4.66 10.92 -10.51
C LYS A 41 -4.22 9.61 -9.88
N VAL A 42 -3.44 8.84 -10.62
CA VAL A 42 -2.87 7.57 -10.17
C VAL A 42 -1.46 7.79 -9.68
N ILE A 43 -1.20 7.35 -8.44
CA ILE A 43 0.16 7.19 -7.94
C ILE A 43 0.62 5.77 -8.25
N LYS A 44 1.79 5.67 -8.88
CA LYS A 44 2.33 4.42 -9.39
C LYS A 44 3.33 3.85 -8.39
N HIS A 45 3.23 2.57 -8.04
CA HIS A 45 4.25 1.89 -7.20
C HIS A 45 5.44 1.38 -8.03
N SER A 46 5.34 1.44 -9.36
CA SER A 46 6.44 1.21 -10.29
C SER A 46 6.55 2.37 -11.29
N PRO A 47 7.77 2.81 -11.66
CA PRO A 47 7.91 3.89 -12.64
C PRO A 47 7.34 3.45 -13.98
N LEU A 48 6.81 4.40 -14.75
CA LEU A 48 6.67 4.18 -16.19
C LEU A 48 8.07 4.14 -16.78
N ILE A 49 8.30 3.23 -17.71
CA ILE A 49 9.57 3.15 -18.44
C ILE A 49 9.33 3.40 -19.91
N SER A 50 10.31 3.99 -20.58
CA SER A 50 10.36 4.11 -22.03
C SER A 50 11.23 3.01 -22.58
N VAL A 51 10.68 2.25 -23.53
CA VAL A 51 11.36 1.20 -24.29
C VAL A 51 11.06 1.45 -25.76
N ASN A 52 12.09 1.66 -26.59
CA ASN A 52 11.91 1.97 -28.02
C ASN A 52 10.88 3.09 -28.28
N GLN A 53 10.98 4.19 -27.51
CA GLN A 53 10.06 5.34 -27.55
C GLN A 53 8.61 5.03 -27.15
N ARG A 54 8.34 3.87 -26.54
CA ARG A 54 7.01 3.47 -26.07
C ARG A 54 6.98 3.45 -24.55
N THR A 55 5.91 4.02 -23.99
CA THR A 55 5.68 4.00 -22.56
C THR A 55 5.16 2.63 -22.15
N MET A 56 5.85 2.02 -21.19
CA MET A 56 5.51 0.73 -20.62
C MET A 56 5.09 0.92 -19.16
N ILE A 57 4.20 0.04 -18.72
CA ILE A 57 3.69 -0.04 -17.34
C ILE A 57 3.89 -1.47 -16.83
N SER A 58 4.15 -1.64 -15.53
CA SER A 58 4.32 -2.98 -14.99
C SER A 58 2.99 -3.73 -14.95
N LEU A 59 3.02 -5.04 -15.21
CA LEU A 59 1.82 -5.89 -15.12
C LEU A 59 1.23 -5.91 -13.71
N GLN A 60 2.09 -5.80 -12.70
CA GLN A 60 1.66 -5.71 -11.30
C GLN A 60 0.89 -4.42 -11.03
N GLU A 61 1.35 -3.29 -11.58
CA GLU A 61 0.65 -2.01 -11.47
C GLU A 61 -0.72 -2.11 -12.16
N LEU A 62 -0.77 -2.65 -13.38
CA LEU A 62 -2.03 -2.87 -14.10
C LEU A 62 -3.00 -3.75 -13.33
N SER A 63 -2.54 -4.88 -12.79
CA SER A 63 -3.34 -5.78 -11.97
C SER A 63 -3.98 -5.05 -10.79
N LYS A 64 -3.23 -4.21 -10.08
CA LYS A 64 -3.78 -3.36 -9.01
C LYS A 64 -4.82 -2.37 -9.53
N LEU A 65 -4.46 -1.58 -10.55
CA LEU A 65 -5.31 -0.52 -11.09
C LEU A 65 -6.65 -1.04 -11.63
N THR A 66 -6.67 -2.26 -12.17
CA THR A 66 -7.88 -2.85 -12.73
C THR A 66 -8.58 -3.84 -11.78
N GLY A 67 -8.02 -4.12 -10.61
CA GLY A 67 -8.41 -5.26 -9.78
C GLY A 67 -8.30 -6.61 -10.51
N GLY A 68 -7.39 -6.69 -11.48
CA GLY A 68 -7.19 -7.87 -12.33
C GLY A 68 -6.39 -8.96 -11.62
N GLN A 69 -6.69 -10.22 -11.92
CA GLN A 69 -5.92 -11.36 -11.45
C GLN A 69 -4.70 -11.56 -12.34
N LEU A 70 -3.50 -11.59 -11.74
CA LEU A 70 -2.25 -11.85 -12.43
C LEU A 70 -1.75 -13.26 -12.10
N THR A 71 -1.60 -14.11 -13.12
CA THR A 71 -1.06 -15.47 -12.99
C THR A 71 0.18 -15.61 -13.86
N GLU A 72 1.21 -16.29 -13.36
CA GLU A 72 2.42 -16.62 -14.12
C GLU A 72 2.54 -18.13 -14.32
N LYS A 73 2.86 -18.57 -15.54
CA LYS A 73 3.18 -19.96 -15.86
C LYS A 73 4.23 -20.04 -16.96
N ALA A 74 5.40 -20.62 -16.66
CA ALA A 74 6.47 -20.86 -17.64
C ALA A 74 6.87 -19.62 -18.47
N GLY A 75 7.00 -18.46 -17.83
CA GLY A 75 7.35 -17.19 -18.49
C GLY A 75 6.21 -16.55 -19.31
N ALA A 76 5.01 -17.12 -19.25
CA ALA A 76 3.77 -16.49 -19.70
C ALA A 76 3.07 -15.82 -18.50
N TYR A 77 2.65 -14.58 -18.68
CA TYR A 77 1.96 -13.78 -17.67
C TYR A 77 0.55 -13.49 -18.17
N GLU A 78 -0.45 -14.04 -17.48
CA GLU A 78 -1.86 -13.81 -17.75
C GLU A 78 -2.41 -12.72 -16.82
N LEU A 79 -2.88 -11.62 -17.41
CA LEU A 79 -3.67 -10.61 -16.73
C LEU A 79 -5.14 -10.82 -17.11
N LYS A 80 -5.97 -11.20 -16.12
CA LYS A 80 -7.42 -11.36 -16.28
C LYS A 80 -8.16 -10.22 -15.61
N VAL A 81 -8.93 -9.47 -16.39
CA VAL A 81 -9.73 -8.32 -15.95
C VAL A 81 -11.16 -8.50 -16.45
N LYS A 82 -12.11 -8.72 -15.54
CA LYS A 82 -13.50 -9.07 -15.90
C LYS A 82 -13.52 -10.25 -16.89
N GLU A 83 -14.09 -10.05 -18.08
CA GLU A 83 -14.21 -11.05 -19.17
C GLU A 83 -13.01 -11.05 -20.14
N LYS A 84 -11.98 -10.23 -19.91
CA LYS A 84 -10.79 -10.14 -20.75
C LYS A 84 -9.62 -10.89 -20.11
N SER A 85 -8.94 -11.72 -20.90
CA SER A 85 -7.67 -12.37 -20.57
C SER A 85 -6.61 -11.93 -21.59
N LEU A 86 -5.51 -11.39 -21.07
CA LEU A 86 -4.34 -10.97 -21.84
C LEU A 86 -3.14 -11.81 -21.39
N VAL A 87 -2.58 -12.63 -22.28
CA VAL A 87 -1.42 -13.47 -21.99
C VAL A 87 -0.20 -12.94 -22.73
N PHE A 88 0.76 -12.46 -21.95
CA PHE A 88 2.02 -11.92 -22.43
C PHE A 88 3.14 -12.96 -22.27
N GLN A 89 3.92 -13.18 -23.32
CA GLN A 89 5.15 -13.96 -23.23
C GLN A 89 6.36 -13.02 -23.29
N THR A 90 7.25 -13.09 -22.30
CA THR A 90 8.46 -12.27 -22.29
C THR A 90 9.34 -12.59 -23.50
N GLY A 91 9.85 -11.55 -24.16
CA GLY A 91 10.71 -11.69 -25.33
C GLY A 91 9.98 -12.04 -26.63
N LYS A 92 8.64 -12.14 -26.62
CA LYS A 92 7.83 -12.27 -27.84
C LYS A 92 7.06 -10.98 -28.12
N SER A 93 6.93 -10.67 -29.41
CA SER A 93 6.13 -9.56 -29.93
C SER A 93 4.70 -10.00 -30.30
N SER A 94 4.11 -10.88 -29.48
CA SER A 94 2.72 -11.31 -29.61
C SER A 94 2.07 -11.48 -28.23
N VAL A 95 0.76 -11.26 -28.19
CA VAL A 95 -0.07 -11.36 -26.99
C VAL A 95 -1.31 -12.19 -27.34
N LEU A 96 -1.73 -13.11 -26.48
CA LEU A 96 -3.01 -13.78 -26.64
C LEU A 96 -4.10 -12.94 -25.96
N VAL A 97 -5.10 -12.53 -26.74
CA VAL A 97 -6.29 -11.82 -26.26
C VAL A 97 -7.46 -12.79 -26.31
N ASN A 98 -7.96 -13.23 -25.16
CA ASN A 98 -9.00 -14.26 -25.04
C ASN A 98 -8.68 -15.50 -25.90
N GLY A 99 -7.42 -15.95 -25.86
CA GLY A 99 -6.92 -17.11 -26.61
C GLY A 99 -6.60 -16.86 -28.09
N LYS A 100 -6.87 -15.67 -28.64
CA LYS A 100 -6.50 -15.32 -30.01
C LYS A 100 -5.19 -14.54 -30.05
N GLU A 101 -4.24 -14.99 -30.85
CA GLU A 101 -2.95 -14.31 -30.98
C GLU A 101 -3.09 -12.98 -31.74
N GLN A 102 -2.49 -11.93 -31.17
CA GLN A 102 -2.39 -10.62 -31.77
C GLN A 102 -0.93 -10.16 -31.74
N LYS A 103 -0.43 -9.68 -32.89
CA LYS A 103 0.91 -9.10 -32.97
C LYS A 103 0.93 -7.73 -32.30
N VAL A 104 2.01 -7.47 -31.58
CA VAL A 104 2.29 -6.18 -30.97
C VAL A 104 3.65 -5.69 -31.44
N GLU A 105 3.76 -4.40 -31.71
CA GLU A 105 5.03 -3.80 -32.13
C GLU A 105 6.11 -3.86 -31.02
N GLU A 106 5.72 -3.91 -29.75
CA GLU A 106 6.63 -4.09 -28.61
C GLU A 106 5.98 -5.06 -27.63
N GLY A 107 6.72 -6.09 -27.25
CA GLY A 107 6.24 -7.17 -26.40
C GLY A 107 6.32 -6.87 -24.91
N ALA A 108 6.17 -7.91 -24.10
CA ALA A 108 6.52 -7.84 -22.68
C ALA A 108 8.03 -7.88 -22.49
N VAL A 109 8.53 -6.99 -21.63
CA VAL A 109 9.95 -6.86 -21.31
C VAL A 109 10.17 -7.01 -19.80
N VAL A 110 11.29 -7.59 -19.41
CA VAL A 110 11.68 -7.69 -18.01
C VAL A 110 12.65 -6.56 -17.70
N TYR A 111 12.33 -5.73 -16.72
CA TYR A 111 13.20 -4.66 -16.23
C TYR A 111 13.22 -4.66 -14.70
N GLN A 112 14.42 -4.75 -14.12
CA GLN A 112 14.63 -4.82 -12.66
C GLN A 112 13.75 -5.89 -11.97
N GLY A 113 13.65 -7.08 -12.57
CA GLY A 113 12.85 -8.19 -12.02
C GLY A 113 11.34 -8.03 -12.13
N LYS A 114 10.84 -6.96 -12.76
CA LYS A 114 9.40 -6.74 -13.02
C LYS A 114 9.11 -6.88 -14.51
N VAL A 115 7.91 -7.36 -14.85
CA VAL A 115 7.43 -7.44 -16.22
C VAL A 115 6.68 -6.18 -16.58
N TYR A 116 7.06 -5.56 -17.70
CA TYR A 116 6.46 -4.37 -18.26
C TYR A 116 5.84 -4.66 -19.63
N VAL A 117 4.70 -4.04 -19.88
CA VAL A 117 3.93 -4.17 -21.13
C VAL A 117 3.60 -2.79 -21.68
N PRO A 118 3.33 -2.66 -22.99
CA PRO A 118 3.03 -1.37 -23.59
C PRO A 118 1.75 -0.79 -23.00
N LEU A 119 1.86 0.37 -22.35
CA LEU A 119 0.74 0.98 -21.61
C LEU A 119 -0.46 1.19 -22.53
N ARG A 120 -0.27 1.88 -23.65
CA ARG A 120 -1.39 2.21 -24.56
C ARG A 120 -2.09 0.96 -25.07
N TRP A 121 -1.33 0.01 -25.62
CA TRP A 121 -1.89 -1.20 -26.21
C TRP A 121 -2.66 -2.03 -25.17
N THR A 122 -2.11 -2.20 -23.97
CA THR A 122 -2.76 -2.98 -22.92
C THR A 122 -4.04 -2.29 -22.44
N MET A 123 -4.02 -0.97 -22.23
CA MET A 123 -5.21 -0.21 -21.82
C MET A 123 -6.31 -0.28 -22.90
N GLU A 124 -5.97 -0.09 -24.17
CA GLU A 124 -6.93 -0.19 -25.28
C GLU A 124 -7.50 -1.60 -25.46
N SER A 125 -6.68 -2.65 -25.23
CA SER A 125 -7.13 -4.04 -25.24
C SER A 125 -8.16 -4.34 -24.13
N LEU A 126 -8.11 -3.56 -23.05
CA LEU A 126 -9.09 -3.55 -21.96
C LEU A 126 -10.25 -2.57 -22.20
N SER A 127 -10.44 -2.09 -23.43
CA SER A 127 -11.50 -1.16 -23.85
C SER A 127 -11.37 0.26 -23.29
N ALA A 128 -10.21 0.65 -22.77
CA ALA A 128 -9.94 2.01 -22.35
C ALA A 128 -9.53 2.90 -23.54
N GLN A 129 -9.60 4.21 -23.36
CA GLN A 129 -9.03 5.21 -24.26
C GLN A 129 -7.81 5.83 -23.61
N VAL A 130 -6.77 6.12 -24.38
CA VAL A 130 -5.52 6.72 -23.87
C VAL A 130 -5.19 7.98 -24.66
N LYS A 131 -5.06 9.10 -23.96
CA LYS A 131 -4.63 10.39 -24.49
C LYS A 131 -3.38 10.85 -23.78
N TRP A 132 -2.47 11.51 -24.49
CA TRP A 132 -1.32 12.19 -23.88
C TRP A 132 -1.52 13.71 -23.99
N ASP A 133 -1.25 14.41 -22.91
CA ASP A 133 -1.16 15.87 -22.87
C ASP A 133 0.31 16.28 -22.75
N GLY A 134 0.85 16.78 -23.86
CA GLY A 134 2.24 17.22 -23.91
C GLY A 134 2.53 18.54 -23.19
N LYS A 135 1.50 19.29 -22.77
CA LYS A 135 1.69 20.52 -21.99
C LYS A 135 1.95 20.22 -20.52
N THR A 136 1.29 19.20 -19.99
CA THR A 136 1.36 18.80 -18.57
C THR A 136 2.22 17.56 -18.35
N ASP A 137 2.76 16.96 -19.42
CA ASP A 137 3.43 15.66 -19.41
C ASP A 137 2.60 14.60 -18.67
N GLU A 138 1.36 14.43 -19.14
CA GLU A 138 0.36 13.58 -18.51
C GLU A 138 -0.26 12.59 -19.50
N ILE A 139 -0.44 11.34 -19.08
CA ILE A 139 -1.24 10.34 -19.79
C ILE A 139 -2.60 10.26 -19.12
N GLN A 140 -3.65 10.50 -19.89
CA GLN A 140 -5.05 10.37 -19.48
C GLN A 140 -5.64 9.09 -20.04
N VAL A 141 -6.14 8.23 -19.17
CA VAL A 141 -6.84 7.00 -19.51
C VAL A 141 -8.31 7.15 -19.09
N THR A 142 -9.25 6.82 -19.96
CA THR A 142 -10.69 6.84 -19.66
C THR A 142 -11.33 5.51 -20.06
N ASN A 143 -12.48 5.18 -19.47
CA ASN A 143 -13.23 3.93 -19.69
C ASN A 143 -12.45 2.66 -19.33
N LEU A 144 -11.35 2.77 -18.56
CA LEU A 144 -10.67 1.59 -18.06
C LEU A 144 -11.61 0.87 -17.09
N PRO A 145 -11.84 -0.45 -17.25
CA PRO A 145 -12.60 -1.25 -16.30
C PRO A 145 -11.79 -1.37 -15.00
N VAL A 146 -11.88 -0.32 -14.19
CA VAL A 146 -11.42 -0.32 -12.81
C VAL A 146 -12.47 -1.03 -11.96
N VAL A 147 -12.05 -1.87 -11.02
CA VAL A 147 -12.83 -2.06 -9.80
C VAL A 147 -12.82 -0.68 -9.14
N GLN A 148 -13.99 -0.14 -8.79
CA GLN A 148 -14.18 1.26 -8.38
C GLN A 148 -13.03 1.77 -7.51
N GLY A 149 -12.55 2.97 -7.86
CA GLY A 149 -11.27 3.52 -7.40
C GLY A 149 -11.02 3.37 -5.92
N GLU A 150 -9.83 2.89 -5.59
CA GLU A 150 -9.24 3.01 -4.25
C GLU A 150 -9.18 4.51 -3.92
N GLN A 151 -10.21 5.00 -3.21
CA GLN A 151 -10.14 6.30 -2.58
C GLN A 151 -9.05 6.21 -1.52
N PRO A 152 -8.25 7.28 -1.32
CA PRO A 152 -7.34 7.31 -0.18
C PRO A 152 -8.14 7.03 1.09
N ALA A 153 -7.55 6.37 2.09
CA ALA A 153 -8.26 5.98 3.31
C ALA A 153 -9.17 7.12 3.82
N SER A 154 -10.38 6.81 4.26
CA SER A 154 -11.23 7.82 4.86
C SER A 154 -10.51 8.43 6.07
N ALA A 155 -10.81 9.69 6.39
CA ALA A 155 -10.43 10.22 7.70
C ALA A 155 -10.99 9.31 8.82
N PHE A 156 -10.35 9.32 9.98
CA PHE A 156 -10.87 8.62 11.15
C PHE A 156 -12.19 9.26 11.59
N GLN A 157 -13.28 8.50 11.51
CA GLN A 157 -14.60 8.98 11.91
C GLN A 157 -14.88 8.48 13.33
N THR A 158 -14.71 9.34 14.32
CA THR A 158 -15.10 9.04 15.70
C THR A 158 -16.61 8.84 15.78
N LEU A 159 -17.04 7.80 16.49
CA LEU A 159 -18.43 7.43 16.67
C LEU A 159 -18.84 7.61 18.13
N THR A 160 -20.11 7.95 18.36
CA THR A 160 -20.75 7.84 19.68
C THR A 160 -21.40 6.46 19.84
N GLU A 161 -21.72 6.08 21.08
CA GLU A 161 -22.36 4.78 21.34
C GLU A 161 -23.69 4.61 20.60
N GLU A 162 -24.44 5.68 20.36
CA GLU A 162 -25.72 5.62 19.64
C GLU A 162 -25.56 5.26 18.17
N GLN A 163 -24.38 5.52 17.58
CA GLN A 163 -24.07 5.24 16.19
C GLN A 163 -23.59 3.80 15.96
N LEU A 164 -23.29 3.07 17.03
CA LEU A 164 -22.80 1.70 16.96
C LEU A 164 -23.93 0.69 16.82
N SER A 165 -23.71 -0.33 16.00
CA SER A 165 -24.56 -1.53 15.96
C SER A 165 -24.45 -2.34 17.25
N VAL A 166 -25.37 -3.30 17.45
CA VAL A 166 -25.37 -4.18 18.63
C VAL A 166 -24.07 -4.99 18.71
N GLU A 167 -23.56 -5.47 17.59
CA GLU A 167 -22.32 -6.26 17.51
C GLU A 167 -21.09 -5.40 17.81
N GLU A 168 -21.07 -4.17 17.32
CA GLU A 168 -19.98 -3.22 17.55
C GLU A 168 -19.92 -2.78 19.02
N LYS A 169 -21.09 -2.58 19.67
CA LYS A 169 -21.15 -2.34 21.12
C LYS A 169 -20.59 -3.50 21.91
N ALA A 170 -20.96 -4.74 21.56
CA ALA A 170 -20.43 -5.92 22.24
C ALA A 170 -18.91 -6.02 22.10
N PHE A 171 -18.36 -5.68 20.92
CA PHE A 171 -16.91 -5.61 20.70
C PHE A 171 -16.24 -4.50 21.53
N VAL A 172 -16.82 -3.30 21.58
CA VAL A 172 -16.30 -2.21 22.44
C VAL A 172 -16.28 -2.65 23.90
N GLU A 173 -17.36 -3.25 24.41
CA GLU A 173 -17.45 -3.72 25.79
C GLU A 173 -16.39 -4.80 26.12
N SER A 174 -16.08 -5.69 25.19
CA SER A 174 -15.09 -6.74 25.43
C SER A 174 -13.66 -6.22 25.47
N VAL A 175 -13.35 -5.10 24.79
CA VAL A 175 -11.97 -4.60 24.64
C VAL A 175 -11.67 -3.29 25.38
N LYS A 176 -12.68 -2.51 25.80
CA LYS A 176 -12.46 -1.18 26.41
C LYS A 176 -11.60 -1.19 27.67
N GLY A 177 -11.55 -2.32 28.38
CA GLY A 177 -10.70 -2.52 29.56
C GLY A 177 -9.26 -2.89 29.25
N GLU A 178 -8.98 -3.36 28.04
CA GLU A 178 -7.66 -3.81 27.61
C GLU A 178 -6.93 -2.66 26.91
N ARG A 179 -5.86 -2.14 27.52
CA ARG A 179 -5.06 -1.06 26.93
C ARG A 179 -4.52 -1.48 25.56
N GLY A 180 -4.83 -0.71 24.52
CA GLY A 180 -4.39 -1.02 23.16
C GLY A 180 -5.29 -0.43 22.07
N VAL A 181 -4.92 -0.73 20.84
CA VAL A 181 -5.76 -0.48 19.67
C VAL A 181 -6.32 -1.83 19.21
N HIS A 182 -7.63 -1.93 19.18
CA HIS A 182 -8.37 -3.14 18.82
C HIS A 182 -9.16 -2.90 17.55
N GLN A 183 -9.34 -3.94 16.73
CA GLN A 183 -10.00 -3.82 15.43
C GLN A 183 -10.99 -4.96 15.19
N GLN A 184 -12.16 -4.61 14.67
CA GLN A 184 -13.13 -5.56 14.10
C GLN A 184 -13.64 -5.00 12.77
N GLY A 185 -13.18 -5.56 11.66
CA GLY A 185 -13.51 -5.04 10.33
C GLY A 185 -12.95 -3.61 10.14
N ASP A 186 -13.81 -2.66 9.84
CA ASP A 186 -13.49 -1.23 9.67
C ASP A 186 -13.58 -0.42 10.98
N LEU A 187 -14.02 -1.04 12.08
CA LEU A 187 -14.15 -0.44 13.40
C LEU A 187 -12.84 -0.56 14.19
N TYR A 188 -12.40 0.54 14.78
CA TYR A 188 -11.25 0.63 15.67
C TYR A 188 -11.70 1.12 17.05
N VAL A 189 -11.19 0.47 18.09
CA VAL A 189 -11.36 0.87 19.50
C VAL A 189 -9.98 1.15 20.08
N ILE A 190 -9.71 2.41 20.39
CA ILE A 190 -8.48 2.84 21.06
C ILE A 190 -8.81 2.91 22.55
N ALA A 191 -8.37 1.91 23.30
CA ALA A 191 -8.66 1.77 24.71
C ALA A 191 -7.48 2.25 25.56
N TYR A 192 -7.74 3.17 26.48
CA TYR A 192 -6.77 3.60 27.49
C TYR A 192 -6.48 2.46 28.47
N GLY A 193 -7.43 1.55 28.66
CA GLY A 193 -7.43 0.57 29.74
C GLY A 193 -7.85 1.19 31.06
N GLU A 194 -7.48 0.55 32.17
CA GLU A 194 -7.87 0.98 33.51
C GLU A 194 -7.30 2.38 33.85
N ALA A 195 -8.19 3.30 34.26
CA ALA A 195 -7.81 4.61 34.74
C ALA A 195 -8.37 4.87 36.15
N PRO A 196 -7.66 5.61 37.02
CA PRO A 196 -8.06 5.81 38.42
C PRO A 196 -9.37 6.60 38.60
N ASN A 197 -9.73 7.41 37.62
CA ASN A 197 -10.95 8.21 37.62
C ASN A 197 -11.37 8.62 36.20
N PRO A 198 -12.62 9.06 36.00
CA PRO A 198 -13.13 9.48 34.67
C PRO A 198 -12.49 10.74 34.07
N GLY A 199 -11.57 11.41 34.77
CA GLY A 199 -10.87 12.58 34.25
C GLY A 199 -9.75 12.25 33.26
N TYR A 200 -9.32 10.99 33.19
CA TYR A 200 -8.42 10.51 32.15
C TYR A 200 -9.20 10.17 30.88
N GLY A 201 -8.56 10.34 29.73
CA GLY A 201 -9.23 10.08 28.47
C GLY A 201 -8.29 10.00 27.28
N LEU A 202 -8.92 9.91 26.11
CA LEU A 202 -8.28 9.88 24.81
C LEU A 202 -9.05 10.83 23.89
N VAL A 203 -8.32 11.58 23.08
CA VAL A 203 -8.91 12.39 22.00
C VAL A 203 -8.13 12.17 20.72
N ILE A 204 -8.83 12.12 19.59
CA ILE A 204 -8.19 12.20 18.28
C ILE A 204 -7.84 13.67 18.05
N ASP A 205 -6.57 13.96 17.83
CA ASP A 205 -6.09 15.33 17.65
C ASP A 205 -6.11 15.73 16.18
N HIS A 206 -5.44 14.95 15.34
CA HIS A 206 -5.45 15.12 13.89
C HIS A 206 -5.10 13.80 13.20
N THR A 207 -5.21 13.80 11.87
CA THR A 207 -4.73 12.70 11.04
C THR A 207 -3.74 13.23 10.02
N GLU A 208 -2.63 12.53 9.84
CA GLU A 208 -1.74 12.74 8.70
C GLU A 208 -1.96 11.63 7.70
N GLN A 209 -2.19 12.00 6.45
CA GLN A 209 -2.50 11.04 5.41
C GLN A 209 -1.46 11.08 4.30
N SER A 210 -0.96 9.89 3.97
CA SER A 210 -0.21 9.59 2.77
C SER A 210 -0.87 8.43 2.03
N TRP A 211 -0.33 8.06 0.87
CA TRP A 211 -0.96 7.06 -0.01
C TRP A 211 -0.94 5.63 0.53
N GLU A 212 0.08 5.25 1.31
CA GLU A 212 0.22 3.90 1.88
C GLU A 212 0.00 3.88 3.39
N MET A 213 -0.16 5.06 4.00
CA MET A 213 -0.23 5.19 5.45
C MET A 213 -1.20 6.29 5.87
N LEU A 214 -2.17 5.92 6.71
CA LEU A 214 -2.96 6.85 7.50
C LEU A 214 -2.42 6.82 8.93
N LYS A 215 -1.89 7.95 9.39
CA LYS A 215 -1.53 8.14 10.81
C LYS A 215 -2.65 8.86 11.52
N VAL A 216 -3.14 8.24 12.58
CA VAL A 216 -4.13 8.84 13.49
C VAL A 216 -3.40 9.23 14.76
N TYR A 217 -3.33 10.53 15.03
CA TYR A 217 -2.65 11.04 16.21
C TYR A 217 -3.64 11.14 17.37
N VAL A 218 -3.32 10.43 18.45
CA VAL A 218 -4.16 10.30 19.64
C VAL A 218 -3.45 10.96 20.81
N LYS A 219 -4.17 11.84 21.51
CA LYS A 219 -3.69 12.48 22.73
C LYS A 219 -4.32 11.82 23.95
N GLN A 220 -3.48 11.40 24.89
CA GLN A 220 -3.90 10.99 26.22
C GLN A 220 -4.19 12.23 27.07
N THR A 221 -5.39 12.34 27.62
CA THR A 221 -5.79 13.46 28.48
C THR A 221 -5.71 13.06 29.96
N LYS A 222 -5.38 14.05 30.80
CA LYS A 222 -5.33 13.91 32.26
C LYS A 222 -6.47 14.72 32.90
N PRO A 223 -6.88 14.37 34.14
CA PRO A 223 -7.87 15.13 34.88
C PRO A 223 -7.49 16.61 34.99
N ASP A 224 -8.45 17.50 34.77
CA ASP A 224 -8.30 18.93 34.98
C ASP A 224 -8.09 19.21 36.48
N ALA A 225 -6.99 19.87 36.84
CA ALA A 225 -6.65 20.15 38.23
C ALA A 225 -7.72 20.97 38.99
N ASN A 226 -8.56 21.72 38.27
CA ASN A 226 -9.62 22.55 38.86
C ASN A 226 -10.98 21.85 38.96
N LYS A 227 -11.09 20.60 38.50
CA LYS A 227 -12.35 19.82 38.56
C LYS A 227 -12.24 18.69 39.58
N MET A 228 -13.32 18.46 40.32
CA MET A 228 -13.43 17.29 41.18
C MET A 228 -13.85 16.08 40.35
N TYR A 229 -13.15 14.96 40.54
CA TYR A 229 -13.46 13.69 39.90
C TYR A 229 -13.74 12.63 40.96
N PRO A 230 -14.73 11.74 40.74
CA PRO A 230 -14.97 10.64 41.65
C PRO A 230 -13.82 9.64 41.61
N MET A 231 -13.48 9.04 42.75
CA MET A 231 -12.46 7.99 42.84
C MET A 231 -13.06 6.63 42.48
N VAL A 232 -13.33 6.43 41.19
CA VAL A 232 -13.84 5.17 40.65
C VAL A 232 -13.05 4.79 39.41
N ILE A 233 -12.69 3.50 39.31
CA ILE A 233 -12.02 2.96 38.13
C ILE A 233 -12.88 3.23 36.90
N SER A 234 -12.27 3.79 35.86
CA SER A 234 -12.89 4.04 34.56
C SER A 234 -12.11 3.34 33.45
N TYR A 235 -12.75 3.20 32.29
CA TYR A 235 -12.17 2.58 31.10
C TYR A 235 -12.34 3.51 29.89
N PRO A 236 -11.55 4.59 29.80
CA PRO A 236 -11.68 5.54 28.71
C PRO A 236 -11.32 4.90 27.37
N TYR A 237 -12.11 5.17 26.33
CA TYR A 237 -11.81 4.73 24.97
C TYR A 237 -12.28 5.76 23.95
N VAL A 238 -11.74 5.66 22.75
CA VAL A 238 -12.28 6.27 21.54
C VAL A 238 -12.63 5.16 20.57
N VAL A 239 -13.82 5.23 19.99
CA VAL A 239 -14.26 4.30 18.95
C VAL A 239 -14.48 5.08 17.66
N GLY A 240 -14.10 4.49 16.53
CA GLY A 240 -14.32 5.10 15.23
C GLY A 240 -14.11 4.14 14.08
N LYS A 241 -14.45 4.61 12.88
CA LYS A 241 -14.31 3.82 11.64
C LYS A 241 -13.33 4.43 10.66
N ILE A 242 -12.68 3.54 9.91
CA ILE A 242 -11.80 3.90 8.79
C ILE A 242 -12.09 2.95 7.63
N SER A 243 -12.52 3.48 6.50
CA SER A 243 -12.55 2.73 5.24
C SER A 243 -11.19 2.84 4.58
N THR A 244 -10.53 1.70 4.36
CA THR A 244 -9.17 1.66 3.80
C THR A 244 -9.10 0.79 2.54
N PRO A 245 -8.31 1.21 1.53
CA PRO A 245 -7.82 0.29 0.51
C PRO A 245 -7.01 -0.85 1.13
N PRO A 246 -6.96 -2.04 0.48
CA PRO A 246 -6.30 -3.23 1.04
C PRO A 246 -4.79 -3.08 1.27
N TYR A 247 -4.16 -2.02 0.75
CA TYR A 247 -2.74 -1.74 0.89
C TYR A 247 -2.43 -0.56 1.84
N THR A 248 -3.44 0.05 2.46
CA THR A 248 -3.21 1.17 3.40
C THR A 248 -2.91 0.65 4.79
N THR A 249 -1.76 1.03 5.33
CA THR A 249 -1.42 0.79 6.74
C THR A 249 -2.05 1.89 7.59
N VAL A 250 -2.88 1.52 8.56
CA VAL A 250 -3.33 2.46 9.60
C VAL A 250 -2.38 2.38 10.77
N THR A 251 -1.94 3.52 11.26
CA THR A 251 -1.04 3.62 12.41
C THR A 251 -1.58 4.63 13.41
N PHE A 252 -1.60 4.26 14.69
CA PHE A 252 -1.98 5.17 15.76
C PHE A 252 -0.73 5.66 16.44
N CYS A 253 -0.57 6.97 16.52
CA CYS A 253 0.59 7.62 17.12
C CYS A 253 0.19 8.43 18.35
N ASP A 254 1.07 8.49 19.33
CA ASP A 254 0.92 9.43 20.44
C ASP A 254 1.29 10.85 20.00
N VAL A 255 0.42 11.83 20.28
CA VAL A 255 0.60 13.23 19.86
C VAL A 255 1.87 13.86 20.41
N ASP A 256 2.21 13.56 21.67
CA ASP A 256 3.30 14.23 22.37
C ASP A 256 4.67 13.67 21.95
N THR A 257 4.73 12.37 21.61
CA THR A 257 6.00 11.70 21.25
C THR A 257 6.18 11.46 19.75
N GLY A 258 5.10 11.46 18.97
CA GLY A 258 5.08 11.07 17.55
C GLY A 258 5.38 9.60 17.29
N LYS A 259 5.55 8.77 18.33
CA LYS A 259 5.81 7.33 18.23
C LYS A 259 4.51 6.54 18.19
N LEU A 260 4.62 5.22 17.95
CA LEU A 260 3.48 4.32 18.00
C LEU A 260 2.79 4.42 19.37
N LEU A 261 1.47 4.56 19.35
CA LEU A 261 0.66 4.63 20.55
C LEU A 261 0.82 3.31 21.33
N PHE A 262 1.10 3.42 22.64
CA PHE A 262 1.37 2.29 23.55
C PHE A 262 2.64 1.47 23.26
N GLU A 263 3.57 1.97 22.43
CA GLU A 263 4.83 1.27 22.13
C GLU A 263 5.69 1.07 23.39
N GLY A 264 6.05 -0.18 23.68
CA GLY A 264 6.88 -0.54 24.84
C GLY A 264 6.11 -0.68 26.16
N GLU A 265 4.81 -0.38 26.17
CA GLU A 265 3.95 -0.60 27.33
C GLU A 265 3.39 -2.04 27.27
N LYS A 266 3.84 -2.93 28.15
CA LYS A 266 3.22 -4.26 28.27
C LYS A 266 1.78 -4.08 28.76
N SER A 267 0.83 -4.74 28.08
CA SER A 267 -0.48 -5.01 28.67
C SER A 267 -0.23 -5.71 30.01
N THR A 268 -0.53 -5.02 31.10
CA THR A 268 -0.38 -5.65 32.41
C THR A 268 -1.58 -6.59 32.54
N PRO A 269 -1.40 -7.92 32.59
CA PRO A 269 -2.52 -8.82 32.75
C PRO A 269 -3.13 -8.55 34.12
N GLN A 270 -4.45 -8.37 34.19
CA GLN A 270 -5.18 -8.38 35.45
C GLN A 270 -4.86 -9.71 36.17
N LYS A 271 -4.10 -9.63 37.26
CA LYS A 271 -4.10 -10.70 38.26
C LYS A 271 -5.46 -10.67 38.93
N GLY A 272 -6.28 -11.67 38.62
CA GLY A 272 -7.52 -11.93 39.34
C GLY A 272 -7.28 -11.98 40.85
N LYS A 273 -8.19 -11.34 41.58
CA LYS A 273 -8.48 -11.60 42.99
C LYS A 273 -9.98 -11.79 43.12
#